data_AF-A0A9X9A1A2-F1
#
_entry.id   AF-A0A9X9A1A2-F1
#
_cell.length_a   1.000
_cell.length_b   1.000
_cell.length_c   1.000
_cell.angle_alpha   90.00
_cell.angle_beta   90.00
_cell.angle_gamma   90.00
#
_symmetry.space_group_name_H-M   'P 1'
#
loop_
_entity.id
_entity.type
_entity.pdbx_description
1 polymer ?
#
loop_
_entity_poly.entity_id
_entity_poly.type
_entity_poly.pdbx_seq_one_letter_code
_entity_poly.pdbx_strand_id
1 'polypeptide(L)'
;LVYVDGNTNIIEPRLAFHWEYNDAEKIWTFYLRKGVHFHNGKQLTAHDVIYSLNRFMKLENNAHAWMLQHVENIRSVDDYVFEIQLHTENRMFLH
;
A
#
# COMPACT_ATOMS: atom_id res chain seq x y z
N LEU A 1 3.73 -1.46 -4.75
CA LEU A 1 2.98 -0.18 -4.81
C LEU A 1 3.91 0.97 -5.13
N VAL A 2 4.95 1.08 -4.33
CA VAL A 2 6.18 1.81 -4.60
C VAL A 2 7.31 0.81 -4.90
N TYR A 3 8.47 1.30 -5.28
CA TYR A 3 9.72 0.53 -5.40
C TYR A 3 10.78 1.22 -4.54
N VAL A 4 11.55 0.46 -3.76
CA VAL A 4 12.69 1.00 -3.01
C VAL A 4 13.95 0.60 -3.75
N ASP A 5 14.72 1.57 -4.22
CA ASP A 5 15.99 1.31 -4.87
C ASP A 5 17.00 0.75 -3.85
N GLY A 6 17.53 -0.44 -4.13
CA GLY A 6 18.39 -1.18 -3.20
C GLY A 6 19.77 -0.57 -2.99
N ASN A 7 20.19 0.40 -3.81
CA ASN A 7 21.49 1.06 -3.68
C ASN A 7 21.38 2.39 -2.93
N THR A 8 20.30 3.12 -3.17
CA THR A 8 20.11 4.50 -2.69
C THR A 8 19.09 4.59 -1.55
N ASN A 9 18.31 3.53 -1.30
CA ASN A 9 17.14 3.53 -0.42
C ASN A 9 16.09 4.60 -0.80
N ILE A 10 16.11 5.11 -2.02
CA ILE A 10 15.12 6.07 -2.50
C ILE A 10 13.83 5.33 -2.86
N ILE A 11 12.69 5.88 -2.43
CA ILE A 11 11.38 5.35 -2.78
C ILE A 11 10.93 5.96 -4.12
N GLU A 12 10.70 5.10 -5.10
CA GLU A 12 10.22 5.46 -6.43
C GLU A 12 8.74 5.12 -6.62
N PRO A 13 7.95 6.01 -7.25
CA PRO A 13 6.55 5.74 -7.52
C PRO A 13 6.35 4.65 -8.59
N ARG A 14 5.46 3.68 -8.33
CA ARG A 14 5.05 2.65 -9.30
C ARG A 14 3.55 2.74 -9.57
N LEU A 15 2.75 1.87 -8.95
CA LEU A 15 1.29 1.90 -9.03
C LEU A 15 0.72 3.07 -8.23
N ALA A 16 1.30 3.35 -7.06
CA ALA A 16 1.08 4.59 -6.34
C ALA A 16 2.03 5.66 -6.90
N PHE A 17 1.49 6.81 -7.28
CA PHE A 17 2.29 7.95 -7.76
C PHE A 17 2.61 8.95 -6.64
N HIS A 18 1.81 8.94 -5.57
CA HIS A 18 1.97 9.80 -4.42
C HIS A 18 1.47 9.09 -3.16
N TRP A 19 1.98 9.52 -2.01
CA TRP A 19 1.58 9.06 -0.69
C TRP A 19 1.91 10.12 0.35
N GLU A 20 1.18 10.10 1.44
CA GLU A 20 1.38 11.00 2.58
C GLU A 20 1.13 10.26 3.90
N TYR A 21 1.73 10.75 4.98
CA TYR A 21 1.54 10.21 6.32
C TYR A 21 0.97 11.28 7.24
N ASN A 22 -0.16 10.97 7.87
CA ASN A 22 -0.73 11.76 8.95
C ASN A 22 -0.23 11.19 10.30
N ASP A 23 0.68 11.90 10.93
CA ASP A 23 1.25 11.55 12.24
C ASP A 23 0.19 11.43 13.35
N ALA A 24 -0.82 12.31 13.36
CA ALA A 24 -1.82 12.37 14.43
C ALA A 24 -2.73 11.13 14.46
N GLU A 25 -3.08 10.64 13.28
CA GLU A 25 -3.99 9.50 13.10
C GLU A 25 -3.26 8.19 12.78
N LYS A 26 -1.94 8.26 12.55
CA LYS A 26 -1.09 7.16 12.06
C LYS A 26 -1.62 6.54 10.76
N ILE A 27 -2.07 7.40 9.85
CA ILE A 27 -2.66 6.99 8.57
C ILE A 27 -1.69 7.30 7.42
N TRP A 28 -1.44 6.29 6.60
CA TRP A 28 -0.83 6.46 5.29
C TRP A 28 -1.90 6.51 4.21
N THR A 29 -1.93 7.60 3.44
CA THR A 29 -2.82 7.75 2.28
C THR A 29 -2.03 7.52 1.00
N PHE A 30 -2.58 6.72 0.08
CA PHE A 30 -1.94 6.37 -1.19
C PHE A 30 -2.81 6.77 -2.37
N TYR A 31 -2.18 7.37 -3.38
CA TYR A 31 -2.82 7.80 -4.61
C TYR A 31 -2.34 6.95 -5.79
N LEU A 32 -3.26 6.23 -6.43
CA LEU A 32 -3.00 5.31 -7.52
C LEU A 32 -3.04 5.99 -8.89
N ARG A 33 -2.19 5.53 -9.80
CA ARG A 33 -2.21 5.98 -11.20
C ARG A 33 -3.52 5.54 -11.86
N LYS A 34 -4.18 6.49 -12.54
CA LYS A 34 -5.37 6.22 -13.36
C LYS A 34 -4.97 5.58 -14.69
N GLY A 35 -5.87 4.79 -15.28
CA GLY A 35 -5.66 4.13 -16.58
C GLY A 35 -4.68 2.94 -16.56
N VAL A 36 -4.27 2.46 -15.38
CA VAL A 36 -3.52 1.21 -15.26
C VAL A 36 -4.48 0.03 -15.40
N HIS A 37 -4.10 -0.94 -16.23
CA HIS A 37 -4.88 -2.16 -16.46
C HIS A 37 -4.04 -3.39 -16.13
N PHE A 38 -4.71 -4.42 -15.62
CA PHE A 38 -4.16 -5.77 -15.57
C PHE A 38 -4.01 -6.34 -16.99
N HIS A 39 -3.21 -7.39 -17.14
CA HIS A 39 -2.98 -8.03 -18.45
C HIS A 39 -4.25 -8.60 -19.10
N ASN A 40 -5.32 -8.81 -18.34
CA ASN A 40 -6.63 -9.24 -18.83
C ASN A 40 -7.55 -8.06 -19.23
N GLY A 41 -7.06 -6.83 -19.22
CA GLY A 41 -7.82 -5.63 -19.57
C GLY A 41 -8.69 -5.06 -18.45
N LYS A 42 -8.79 -5.71 -17.28
CA LYS A 42 -9.48 -5.12 -16.12
C LYS A 42 -8.70 -3.91 -15.63
N GLN A 43 -9.38 -2.80 -15.34
CA GLN A 43 -8.75 -1.64 -14.74
C GLN A 43 -8.36 -1.90 -13.27
N LEU A 44 -7.19 -1.41 -12.87
CA LEU A 44 -6.72 -1.50 -11.48
C LEU A 44 -7.34 -0.37 -10.65
N THR A 45 -7.91 -0.75 -9.49
CA THR A 45 -8.50 0.16 -8.52
C THR A 45 -7.92 -0.03 -7.12
N ALA A 46 -8.23 0.89 -6.20
CA ALA A 46 -7.93 0.79 -4.78
C ALA A 46 -8.42 -0.54 -4.19
N HIS A 47 -9.62 -0.99 -4.55
CA HIS A 47 -10.19 -2.26 -4.08
C HIS A 47 -9.31 -3.47 -4.40
N ASP A 48 -8.69 -3.50 -5.59
CA ASP A 48 -7.80 -4.60 -5.99
C ASP A 48 -6.50 -4.61 -5.18
N VAL A 49 -5.97 -3.42 -4.85
CA VAL A 49 -4.81 -3.27 -3.98
C VAL A 49 -5.13 -3.76 -2.58
N ILE A 50 -6.25 -3.31 -2.01
CA ILE A 50 -6.71 -3.69 -0.66
C ILE A 50 -6.92 -5.21 -0.59
N TYR A 51 -7.56 -5.80 -1.61
CA TYR A 51 -7.72 -7.25 -1.70
C TYR A 51 -6.36 -7.96 -1.68
N SER A 52 -5.37 -7.46 -2.43
CA SER A 52 -4.04 -8.05 -2.53
C SER A 52 -3.29 -7.98 -1.19
N LEU A 53 -3.34 -6.84 -0.49
CA LEU A 53 -2.73 -6.67 0.84
C LEU A 53 -3.41 -7.56 1.89
N ASN A 54 -4.74 -7.62 1.88
CA ASN A 54 -5.48 -8.51 2.78
C ASN A 54 -5.17 -9.99 2.53
N ARG A 55 -5.04 -10.40 1.26
CA ARG A 55 -4.62 -11.75 0.90
C ARG A 55 -3.19 -12.03 1.37
N PHE A 56 -2.28 -11.07 1.22
CA PHE A 56 -0.89 -11.19 1.66
C PHE A 56 -0.78 -11.45 3.17
N MET A 57 -1.57 -10.74 3.99
CA MET A 57 -1.60 -10.94 5.45
C MET A 57 -2.17 -12.30 5.86
N LYS A 58 -3.10 -12.86 5.08
CA LYS A 58 -3.80 -14.12 5.40
C LYS A 58 -3.15 -15.36 4.79
N LEU A 59 -2.11 -15.19 3.96
CA LEU A 59 -1.44 -16.30 3.29
C LEU A 59 -0.67 -17.14 4.31
N GLU A 60 -0.99 -18.42 4.40
CA GLU A 60 -0.28 -19.36 5.27
C GLU A 60 1.21 -19.45 4.89
N ASN A 61 2.08 -19.54 5.91
CA ASN A 61 3.54 -19.63 5.74
C ASN A 61 4.17 -18.45 4.96
N ASN A 62 3.54 -17.28 4.93
CA ASN A 62 4.13 -16.09 4.34
C ASN A 62 5.23 -15.51 5.23
N ALA A 63 6.49 -15.81 4.89
CA ALA A 63 7.68 -15.30 5.59
C ALA A 63 7.81 -13.77 5.56
N HIS A 64 7.02 -13.06 4.75
CA HIS A 64 7.02 -11.60 4.63
C HIS A 64 5.80 -10.94 5.29
N ALA A 65 4.91 -11.69 5.95
CA ALA A 65 3.73 -11.13 6.61
C ALA A 65 4.09 -10.04 7.65
N TRP A 66 5.29 -10.12 8.25
CA TRP A 66 5.81 -9.14 9.19
C TRP A 66 5.85 -7.71 8.63
N MET A 67 5.94 -7.52 7.31
CA MET A 67 5.94 -6.20 6.68
C MET A 67 4.65 -5.41 6.94
N LEU A 68 3.52 -6.11 7.11
CA LEU A 68 2.22 -5.52 7.38
C LEU A 68 1.76 -5.75 8.82
N GLN A 69 2.65 -6.19 9.72
CA GLN A 69 2.29 -6.52 11.11
C GLN A 69 1.74 -5.32 11.90
N HIS A 70 2.07 -4.09 11.47
CA HIS A 70 1.60 -2.87 12.12
C HIS A 70 0.28 -2.33 11.58
N VAL A 71 -0.26 -2.94 10.52
CA VAL A 71 -1.51 -2.52 9.90
C VAL A 71 -2.68 -2.88 10.81
N GLU A 72 -3.45 -1.86 11.18
CA GLU A 72 -4.68 -2.01 11.94
C GLU A 72 -5.89 -2.12 11.01
N ASN A 73 -5.94 -1.25 10.00
CA ASN A 73 -7.05 -1.18 9.06
C ASN A 73 -6.57 -0.74 7.67
N ILE A 74 -7.26 -1.21 6.63
CA ILE A 74 -7.06 -0.77 5.25
C ILE A 74 -8.44 -0.47 4.66
N ARG A 75 -8.64 0.75 4.15
CA ARG A 75 -9.92 1.16 3.57
C ARG A 75 -9.76 1.92 2.26
N SER A 76 -10.74 1.78 1.38
CA SER A 76 -10.83 2.61 0.17
C SER A 76 -11.48 3.94 0.53
N VAL A 77 -10.87 5.03 0.09
CA VAL A 77 -11.47 6.38 0.17
C VAL A 77 -12.17 6.71 -1.15
N ASP A 78 -11.57 6.28 -2.26
CA ASP A 78 -12.07 6.44 -3.63
C ASP A 78 -11.50 5.28 -4.50
N ASP A 79 -11.88 5.18 -5.78
CA ASP A 79 -11.40 4.17 -6.72
C ASP A 79 -9.89 4.19 -6.95
N TYR A 80 -9.25 5.33 -6.69
CA TYR A 80 -7.79 5.52 -6.85
C TYR A 80 -7.11 6.02 -5.57
N VAL A 81 -7.81 6.03 -4.44
CA VAL A 81 -7.27 6.49 -3.16
C VAL A 81 -7.62 5.49 -2.07
N PHE A 82 -6.62 5.02 -1.34
CA PHE A 82 -6.83 4.16 -0.18
C PHE A 82 -5.93 4.55 0.97
N GLU A 83 -6.35 4.18 2.17
CA GLU A 83 -5.68 4.50 3.42
C GLU A 83 -5.29 3.21 4.14
N ILE A 84 -4.13 3.25 4.79
CA ILE A 84 -3.64 2.24 5.73
C ILE A 84 -3.47 2.92 7.08
N GLN A 85 -4.24 2.48 8.07
CA GLN A 85 -4.10 2.91 9.46
C GLN A 85 -3.17 1.95 10.20
N LEU A 86 -2.28 2.50 11.01
CA LEU A 86 -1.33 1.74 11.81
C LEU A 86 -1.64 1.87 13.30
N HIS A 87 -1.63 0.76 14.04
CA HIS A 87 -1.81 0.80 15.51
C HIS A 87 -0.61 1.43 16.26
N THR A 88 0.57 1.48 15.61
CA THR A 88 1.80 2.10 16.13
C THR A 88 2.42 3.01 15.08
N GLU A 89 3.19 4.01 15.51
CA GLU A 89 3.92 4.88 14.59
C GLU A 89 4.95 4.07 13.80
N ASN A 90 4.92 4.19 12.47
CA ASN A 90 5.92 3.60 11.60
C ASN A 90 6.14 4.49 10.38
N ARG A 91 7.07 5.44 10.50
CA ARG A 91 7.48 6.33 9.40
C ARG A 91 8.28 5.59 8.32
N MET A 92 8.80 4.40 8.64
CA MET A 92 9.55 3.55 7.72
C MET A 92 8.64 2.50 7.04
N PHE A 93 7.32 2.63 7.12
CA PHE A 93 6.38 1.64 6.59
C PHE A 93 6.58 1.31 5.09
N LEU A 94 7.18 2.23 4.32
CA LEU A 94 7.45 2.05 2.90
C LEU A 94 8.81 1.41 2.58
N HIS A 95 9.67 1.20 3.58
CA HIS A 95 11.01 0.60 3.45
C HIS A 95 11.01 -0.85 3.94
#